data_AF-A0A511DUA3-F1
#
_entry.id   AF-A0A511DUA3-F1
#
_cell.length_a   1.000
_cell.length_b   1.000
_cell.length_c   1.000
_cell.angle_alpha   90.00
_cell.angle_beta   90.00
_cell.angle_gamma   90.00
#
_symmetry.space_group_name_H-M   'P 1'
#
loop_
_entity.id
_entity.type
_entity.pdbx_description
1 polymer ?
#
loop_
_entity_poly.entity_id
_entity_poly.type
_entity_poly.pdbx_seq_one_letter_code
_entity_poly.pdbx_strand_id
1 'polypeptide(L)'
;MKTPNFGIKNIKPISELRSYNKLLEEVTPDNPVILTKNGYGKYAIVDIDEFEKFEQEQVANELIQIVDHARKGSLHSLKDVEKEIMDR
;
A
#
# COMPACT_ATOMS: atom_id res chain seq x y z
N MET A 1 6.90 -5.41 15.20
CA MET A 1 5.88 -6.45 14.92
C MET A 1 6.60 -7.75 14.59
N LYS A 2 6.16 -8.91 15.12
CA LYS A 2 6.49 -10.20 14.48
C LYS A 2 5.92 -10.13 13.06
N THR A 3 6.70 -10.51 12.06
CA THR A 3 6.24 -10.45 10.67
C THR A 3 4.98 -11.28 10.51
N PRO A 4 3.85 -10.68 10.10
CA PRO A 4 2.65 -11.46 9.77
C PRO A 4 2.99 -12.45 8.66
N ASN A 5 2.52 -13.69 8.81
CA ASN A 5 2.82 -14.80 7.91
C ASN A 5 1.99 -14.67 6.62
N PHE A 6 2.30 -13.67 5.79
CA PHE A 6 1.70 -13.45 4.47
C PHE A 6 2.29 -14.36 3.37
N GLY A 7 3.01 -15.42 3.74
CA GLY A 7 3.73 -16.26 2.78
C GLY A 7 5.02 -15.62 2.23
N ILE A 8 5.38 -14.41 2.68
CA ILE A 8 6.64 -13.76 2.34
C ILE A 8 7.79 -14.53 2.98
N LYS A 9 8.57 -15.23 2.14
CA LYS A 9 9.69 -16.08 2.57
C LYS A 9 11.03 -15.35 2.55
N ASN A 10 11.14 -14.22 1.86
CA ASN A 10 12.42 -13.55 1.66
C ASN A 10 12.69 -12.48 2.73
N ILE A 11 13.10 -12.93 3.92
CA ILE A 11 13.41 -12.07 5.07
C ILE A 11 14.93 -12.04 5.28
N LYS A 12 15.53 -10.86 5.26
CA LYS A 12 16.97 -10.65 5.39
C LYS A 12 17.29 -9.60 6.46
N PRO A 13 18.45 -9.64 7.13
CA PRO A 13 18.88 -8.54 7.98
C PRO A 13 19.28 -7.33 7.13
N ILE A 14 19.09 -6.12 7.66
CA ILE A 14 19.47 -4.87 6.98
C ILE A 14 20.95 -4.82 6.59
N SER A 15 21.80 -5.60 7.27
CA SER A 15 23.23 -5.72 6.95
C SER A 15 23.51 -6.38 5.59
N GLU A 16 22.54 -7.08 4.99
CA GLU A 16 22.64 -7.66 3.64
C GLU A 16 22.73 -6.58 2.55
N LEU A 17 22.31 -5.34 2.84
CA LEU A 17 22.48 -4.21 1.91
C LEU A 17 23.95 -3.92 1.56
N ARG A 18 24.92 -4.45 2.34
CA ARG A 18 26.34 -4.41 1.95
C ARG A 18 26.61 -5.11 0.61
N SER A 19 25.79 -6.10 0.26
CA SER A 19 25.85 -6.85 -0.99
C SER A 19 24.57 -6.63 -1.80
N TYR A 20 24.10 -5.39 -1.91
CA TYR A 20 22.79 -5.06 -2.46
C TYR A 20 22.53 -5.64 -3.85
N ASN A 21 23.53 -5.79 -4.72
CA ASN A 21 23.34 -6.39 -6.06
C ASN A 21 22.69 -7.78 -5.99
N LYS A 22 23.21 -8.67 -5.14
CA LYS A 22 22.64 -10.03 -4.95
C LYS A 22 21.23 -9.98 -4.36
N LEU A 23 21.00 -9.00 -3.49
CA LEU A 23 19.68 -8.81 -2.91
C LEU A 23 18.66 -8.38 -3.96
N LEU A 24 19.03 -7.44 -4.84
CA LEU A 24 18.16 -6.94 -5.91
C LEU A 24 17.83 -8.02 -6.94
N GLU A 25 18.74 -8.96 -7.22
CA GLU A 25 18.46 -10.13 -8.08
C GLU A 25 17.34 -11.04 -7.54
N GLU A 26 17.08 -11.00 -6.23
CA GLU A 26 16.02 -11.79 -5.60
C GLU A 26 14.67 -11.07 -5.56
N VAL A 27 14.64 -9.77 -5.86
CA VAL A 27 13.42 -8.96 -5.88
C VAL A 27 12.74 -9.16 -7.24
N THR A 28 11.60 -9.85 -7.22
CA THR A 28 10.76 -10.06 -8.39
C THR A 28 9.31 -9.78 -8.02
N PRO A 29 8.39 -9.63 -9.00
CA PRO A 29 6.96 -9.59 -8.70
C PRO A 29 6.55 -10.76 -7.81
N ASP A 30 5.69 -10.50 -6.83
CA ASP A 30 5.20 -11.43 -5.81
C ASP A 30 6.29 -12.02 -4.88
N ASN A 31 7.54 -11.56 -4.95
CA ASN A 31 8.63 -12.00 -4.08
C ASN A 31 9.41 -10.80 -3.47
N PRO A 32 8.75 -10.02 -2.59
CA PRO A 32 9.40 -8.88 -1.95
C PRO A 32 10.44 -9.33 -0.92
N VAL A 33 11.51 -8.54 -0.77
CA VAL A 33 12.51 -8.72 0.29
C VAL A 33 12.16 -7.88 1.50
N ILE A 34 11.97 -8.52 2.66
CA ILE A 34 11.74 -7.82 3.93
C ILE A 34 13.05 -7.69 4.69
N LEU A 35 13.49 -6.45 4.91
CA LEU A 35 14.67 -6.15 5.69
C LEU A 35 14.33 -6.00 7.17
N THR A 36 15.09 -6.68 8.01
CA THR A 36 14.94 -6.65 9.47
C THR A 36 16.05 -5.87 10.16
N LYS A 37 15.70 -5.16 11.23
CA LYS A 37 16.66 -4.61 12.20
C LYS A 37 16.40 -5.25 13.56
N ASN A 38 17.39 -5.94 14.11
CA ASN A 38 17.27 -6.67 15.38
C ASN A 38 16.09 -7.67 15.39
N GLY A 39 15.88 -8.37 14.27
CA GLY A 39 14.79 -9.35 14.12
C GLY A 39 13.40 -8.77 13.83
N TYR A 40 13.25 -7.44 13.78
CA TYR A 40 11.99 -6.79 13.44
C TYR A 40 12.02 -6.28 12.00
N GLY A 41 11.00 -6.65 11.21
CA GLY A 41 10.79 -6.07 9.88
C GLY A 41 10.73 -4.55 9.95
N LYS A 42 11.49 -3.88 9.09
CA LYS A 42 11.65 -2.42 9.09
C LYS A 42 11.50 -1.81 7.70
N TYR A 43 11.99 -2.48 6.67
CA TYR A 43 11.86 -2.03 5.28
C TYR A 43 11.41 -3.20 4.41
N ALA A 44 10.83 -2.89 3.27
CA ALA A 44 10.57 -3.83 2.19
C ALA A 44 11.23 -3.29 0.92
N ILE A 45 11.78 -4.19 0.11
CA ILE A 45 12.19 -3.91 -1.26
C ILE A 45 11.28 -4.74 -2.14
N VAL A 46 10.57 -4.07 -3.04
CA VAL A 46 9.54 -4.64 -3.89
C VAL A 46 9.87 -4.34 -5.35
N ASP A 47 9.33 -5.14 -6.25
CA ASP A 47 9.41 -4.84 -7.67
C ASP A 47 8.62 -3.55 -7.98
N ILE A 48 9.05 -2.78 -8.97
CA ILE A 48 8.41 -1.50 -9.30
C ILE A 48 6.98 -1.70 -9.84
N ASP A 49 6.75 -2.76 -10.61
CA ASP A 49 5.42 -3.05 -11.17
C ASP A 49 4.46 -3.49 -10.04
N GLU A 50 4.97 -4.22 -9.06
CA GLU A 50 4.23 -4.59 -7.84
C GLU A 50 3.88 -3.35 -7.00
N PHE A 51 4.82 -2.41 -6.88
CA PHE A 51 4.60 -1.15 -6.18
C PHE A 51 3.54 -0.28 -6.86
N GLU A 52 3.61 -0.13 -8.19
CA GLU A 52 2.62 0.63 -8.95
C GLU A 52 1.22 0.03 -8.82
N LYS A 53 1.10 -1.30 -8.87
CA LYS A 53 -0.17 -2.00 -8.65
C LYS A 53 -0.70 -1.76 -7.24
N PHE A 54 0.15 -1.82 -6.21
CA PHE A 54 -0.24 -1.52 -4.83
C PHE A 54 -0.81 -0.10 -4.69
N GLU A 55 -0.16 0.91 -5.27
CA GLU A 55 -0.63 2.30 -5.26
C GLU A 55 -1.99 2.45 -5.94
N GLN A 56 -2.19 1.80 -7.10
CA GLN A 56 -3.48 1.79 -7.79
C GLN A 56 -4.59 1.14 -6.95
N GLU A 57 -4.27 0.03 -6.26
CA GLU A 57 -5.20 -0.64 -5.36
C GLU A 57 -5.59 0.25 -4.16
N GLN A 58 -4.67 1.05 -3.62
CA GLN A 58 -5.00 2.00 -2.54
C GLN A 58 -6.03 3.03 -2.99
N VAL A 59 -5.83 3.65 -4.16
CA VAL A 59 -6.78 4.61 -4.73
C VAL A 59 -8.14 3.97 -4.99
N ALA A 60 -8.15 2.76 -5.56
CA ALA A 60 -9.39 2.03 -5.81
C ALA A 60 -10.15 1.74 -4.51
N ASN A 61 -9.45 1.32 -3.45
CA ASN A 61 -10.04 1.07 -2.14
C ASN A 61 -10.63 2.34 -1.50
N GLU A 62 -9.95 3.48 -1.62
CA GLU A 62 -10.49 4.77 -1.16
C GLU A 62 -11.77 5.15 -1.91
N LEU A 63 -11.79 5.00 -3.23
CA LEU A 63 -12.99 5.24 -4.05
C LEU A 63 -14.15 4.33 -3.64
N ILE A 64 -13.88 3.05 -3.37
CA ILE A 64 -14.90 2.10 -2.89
C ILE A 64 -15.48 2.59 -1.56
N GLN A 65 -14.65 3.03 -0.62
CA GLN A 65 -15.12 3.56 0.67
C GLN A 65 -15.99 4.82 0.49
N ILE A 66 -15.60 5.73 -0.40
CA ILE A 66 -16.38 6.93 -0.73
C ILE A 66 -17.75 6.55 -1.31
N VAL A 67 -17.78 5.63 -2.27
CA VAL A 67 -19.03 5.16 -2.89
C VAL A 67 -19.93 4.46 -1.87
N ASP A 68 -19.37 3.61 -1.00
CA ASP A 68 -20.13 2.93 0.04
C ASP A 68 -20.70 3.89 1.07
N HIS A 69 -19.96 4.95 1.42
CA HIS A 69 -20.48 6.01 2.28
C HIS A 69 -21.62 6.78 1.58
N ALA A 70 -21.43 7.17 0.32
CA ALA A 70 -22.46 7.88 -0.45
C ALA A 70 -23.75 7.07 -0.58
N ARG A 71 -23.66 5.76 -0.78
CA ARG A 71 -24.82 4.84 -0.83
C ARG A 71 -25.61 4.77 0.46
N LYS A 72 -24.95 4.96 1.61
CA LYS A 72 -25.59 4.95 2.93
C LYS A 72 -26.11 6.33 3.35
N GLY A 73 -25.67 7.39 2.69
CA GLY A 73 -26.04 8.76 2.98
C GLY A 73 -27.41 9.17 2.43
N SER A 74 -27.86 10.34 2.86
CA SER A 74 -29.05 10.99 2.30
C SER A 74 -28.76 11.52 0.90
N LEU A 75 -29.74 11.41 0.01
CA LEU A 75 -29.66 12.06 -1.30
C LEU A 75 -29.92 13.57 -1.14
N HIS A 76 -29.06 14.38 -1.74
CA HIS A 76 -29.21 15.83 -1.80
C HIS A 76 -29.53 16.26 -3.23
N SER A 77 -30.37 17.28 -3.40
CA SER A 77 -30.60 17.84 -4.73
C SER A 77 -29.41 18.69 -5.17
N LEU A 78 -29.14 18.77 -6.48
CA LEU A 78 -28.04 19.59 -7.00
C LEU A 78 -28.15 21.05 -6.56
N LYS A 79 -29.37 21.59 -6.48
CA LYS A 79 -29.63 22.96 -6.02
C LYS A 79 -29.22 23.20 -4.57
N ASP A 80 -29.45 22.23 -3.68
CA ASP A 80 -29.10 22.35 -2.27
C ASP A 80 -27.58 22.31 -2.08
N VAL A 81 -26.91 21.44 -2.84
CA VAL A 81 -25.45 21.32 -2.85
C VAL A 81 -24.79 22.58 -3.40
N GLU A 82 -25.28 23.10 -4.53
CA GLU A 82 -24.78 24.35 -5.13
C GLU A 82 -24.87 25.52 -4.14
N LYS A 83 -26.00 25.64 -3.44
CA LYS A 83 -26.18 26.67 -2.42
C LYS A 83 -25.19 26.51 -1.27
N GLU A 84 -24.98 25.29 -0.76
CA GLU A 84 -24.04 25.06 0.34
C GLU A 84 -22.59 25.37 -0.03
N ILE A 85 -22.16 25.05 -1.25
CA ILE A 85 -20.79 25.29 -1.72
C ILE A 85 -20.55 26.77 -2.02
N MET A 86 -21.55 27.46 -2.59
CA MET A 86 -21.44 28.86 -2.98
C MET A 86 -21.62 29.85 -1.83
N ASP A 87 -22.33 29.47 -0.75
CA ASP A 87 -22.52 30.30 0.45
C ASP A 87 -21.38 30.16 1.49
N ARG A 88 -20.27 29.49 1.15
CA ARG A 88 -19.03 29.41 1.96
C ARG A 88 -18.00 30.44 1.51
#